data_AF-A0AAV6YMM8-F1
#
_entry.id   AF-A0AAV6YMM8-F1
#
_cell.length_a   1.000
_cell.length_b   1.000
_cell.length_c   1.000
_cell.angle_alpha   90.00
_cell.angle_beta   90.00
_cell.angle_gamma   90.00
#
_symmetry.space_group_name_H-M   'P 1'
#
loop_
_entity.id
_entity.type
_entity.pdbx_description
1 polymer ?
#
loop_
_entity_poly.entity_id
_entity_poly.type
_entity_poly.pdbx_seq_one_letter_code
_entity_poly.pdbx_strand_id
1 'polypeptide(L)'
;MENLSVRGAELCSQSDPMEKCLAMCLQDAYDKDSNPQGFVNAGITANKVCYDLMKERLTRPDMNYLEPSLLDYNNTAGIKR
;
A
#
# COMPACT_ATOMS: atom_id res chain seq x y z
N MET A 1 -1.24 6.99 -25.61
CA MET A 1 -1.74 7.96 -24.62
C MET A 1 -3.24 7.79 -24.58
N GLU A 2 -3.76 7.30 -23.46
CA GLU A 2 -5.18 6.96 -23.29
C GLU A 2 -6.09 8.18 -23.54
N ASN A 3 -7.26 7.94 -24.13
CA ASN A 3 -8.30 8.96 -24.30
C ASN A 3 -8.90 9.29 -22.92
N LEU A 4 -8.24 10.17 -22.16
CA LEU A 4 -8.78 10.68 -20.91
C LEU A 4 -9.99 11.58 -21.19
N SER A 5 -10.96 11.56 -20.28
CA SER A 5 -11.99 12.59 -20.24
C SER A 5 -11.36 13.95 -19.94
N VAL A 6 -12.04 15.06 -20.28
CA VAL A 6 -11.55 16.42 -19.99
C VAL A 6 -11.17 16.58 -18.52
N ARG A 7 -12.03 16.10 -17.60
CA ARG A 7 -11.75 16.10 -16.16
C ARG A 7 -10.53 15.25 -15.79
N GLY A 8 -10.35 14.09 -16.44
CA GLY A 8 -9.19 13.23 -16.23
C GLY A 8 -7.87 13.91 -16.64
N ALA A 9 -7.88 14.59 -17.79
CA ALA A 9 -6.73 15.38 -18.24
C ALA A 9 -6.42 16.55 -17.30
N GLU A 10 -7.45 17.26 -16.82
CA GLU A 10 -7.30 18.35 -15.84
C GLU A 10 -6.68 17.87 -14.53
N LEU A 11 -7.16 16.76 -13.96
CA LEU A 11 -6.60 16.19 -12.73
C LEU A 11 -5.14 15.75 -12.91
N CYS A 12 -4.80 15.10 -14.02
CA CYS A 12 -3.43 14.69 -14.31
C CYS A 12 -2.47 15.86 -14.55
N SER A 13 -2.97 17.02 -14.98
CA SER A 13 -2.16 18.22 -15.16
C SER A 13 -1.79 18.93 -13.86
N GLN A 14 -2.43 18.57 -12.75
CA GLN A 14 -2.17 19.19 -11.45
C GLN A 14 -0.96 18.54 -10.79
N SER A 15 -0.05 19.37 -10.30
CA SER A 15 1.07 18.93 -9.49
C SER A 15 0.60 18.70 -8.05
N ASP A 16 0.52 17.46 -7.61
CA ASP A 16 0.26 17.15 -6.20
C ASP A 16 1.52 17.41 -5.34
N PRO A 17 1.48 18.36 -4.39
CA PRO A 17 2.59 18.59 -3.47
C PRO A 17 2.95 17.35 -2.64
N MET A 18 1.97 16.50 -2.32
CA MET A 18 2.21 15.28 -1.55
C MET A 18 2.99 14.24 -2.38
N GLU A 19 2.69 14.12 -3.66
CA GLU A 19 3.45 13.26 -4.58
C GLU A 19 4.90 13.71 -4.68
N LYS A 20 5.15 15.03 -4.80
CA LYS A 20 6.50 15.59 -4.79
C LYS A 20 7.24 15.33 -3.49
N CYS A 21 6.60 15.58 -2.35
CA CYS A 21 7.19 15.30 -1.03
C CYS A 21 7.51 13.82 -0.85
N LEU A 22 6.60 12.94 -1.28
CA LEU A 22 6.84 11.49 -1.26
C LEU A 22 8.03 11.11 -2.15
N ALA A 23 8.11 11.64 -3.37
CA ALA A 23 9.21 11.37 -4.28
C ALA A 23 10.56 11.82 -3.70
N MET A 24 10.63 13.01 -3.09
CA MET A 24 11.83 13.49 -2.38
C MET A 24 12.21 12.57 -1.22
N CYS A 25 11.22 12.17 -0.40
CA CYS A 25 11.46 11.26 0.71
C CYS A 25 11.96 9.88 0.25
N LEU A 26 11.49 9.39 -0.89
CA LEU A 26 11.90 8.09 -1.43
C LEU A 26 13.29 8.14 -2.08
N GLN A 27 13.66 9.27 -2.69
CA GLN A 27 14.97 9.44 -3.35
C GLN A 27 16.13 9.53 -2.35
N ASP A 28 15.90 10.13 -1.17
CA ASP A 28 16.89 10.28 -0.11
C ASP A 28 16.30 9.79 1.22
N ALA A 29 15.88 8.53 1.24
CA ALA A 29 15.21 7.94 2.39
C ALA A 29 16.16 7.80 3.58
N TYR A 30 15.67 8.16 4.77
CA TYR A 30 16.35 7.90 6.03
C TYR A 30 16.62 6.41 6.21
N ASP A 31 17.85 6.07 6.55
CA ASP A 31 18.24 4.76 7.06
C ASP A 31 19.21 4.92 8.22
N LYS A 32 18.98 4.21 9.32
CA LYS A 32 19.76 4.40 10.55
C LYS A 32 21.26 4.08 10.39
N ASP A 33 21.61 3.17 9.50
CA ASP A 33 22.96 2.63 9.37
C ASP A 33 23.70 3.25 8.18
N SER A 34 22.99 3.47 7.07
CA SER A 34 23.55 3.90 5.79
C SER A 34 23.21 5.34 5.41
N ASN A 35 22.13 5.92 5.92
CA ASN A 35 21.72 7.30 5.60
C ASN A 35 20.99 8.00 6.76
N PRO A 36 21.68 8.29 7.89
CA PRO A 36 21.04 8.84 9.07
C PRO A 36 20.58 10.29 8.91
N GLN A 37 20.92 10.94 7.78
CA GLN A 37 20.51 12.30 7.44
C GLN A 37 19.40 12.34 6.37
N GLY A 38 18.99 11.19 5.85
CA GLY A 38 17.89 11.11 4.88
C GLY A 38 16.55 11.53 5.48
N PHE A 39 15.56 11.68 4.61
CA PHE A 39 14.21 12.08 4.95
C PHE A 39 13.41 10.94 5.61
N VAL A 40 12.77 11.26 6.73
CA VAL A 40 11.81 10.38 7.39
C VAL A 40 10.42 10.60 6.80
N ASN A 41 9.82 9.55 6.23
CA ASN A 41 8.45 9.62 5.74
C ASN A 41 7.44 9.52 6.90
N ALA A 42 6.93 10.68 7.33
CA ALA A 42 5.81 10.81 8.26
C ALA A 42 4.48 11.20 7.58
N GLY A 43 4.46 11.27 6.24
CA GLY A 43 3.30 11.67 5.45
C GLY A 43 2.33 10.52 5.13
N ILE A 44 2.78 9.27 5.27
CA ILE A 44 1.95 8.08 5.05
C ILE A 44 1.49 7.50 6.38
N THR A 45 0.18 7.35 6.53
CA THR A 45 -0.46 6.66 7.65
C THR A 45 -0.35 5.13 7.48
N ALA A 46 0.81 4.58 7.81
CA ALA A 46 1.06 3.13 7.78
C ALA A 46 1.21 2.55 9.20
N ASN A 47 0.48 1.48 9.51
CA ASN A 47 0.67 0.73 10.76
C ASN A 47 1.78 -0.31 10.59
N LYS A 48 2.87 -0.13 11.35
CA LYS A 48 4.00 -1.08 11.41
C LYS A 48 4.08 -1.84 12.74
N VAL A 49 3.25 -1.50 13.72
CA VAL A 49 3.35 -1.99 15.10
C VAL A 49 2.98 -3.48 15.20
N CYS A 50 2.04 -3.94 14.38
CA CYS A 50 1.54 -5.33 14.44
C CYS A 50 2.18 -6.26 13.40
N TYR A 51 3.31 -5.88 12.81
CA TYR A 51 3.93 -6.66 11.74
C TYR A 51 4.39 -8.03 12.20
N ASP A 52 4.92 -8.12 13.41
CA ASP A 52 5.33 -9.35 14.09
C ASP A 52 4.18 -10.35 14.23
N LEU A 53 3.03 -9.89 14.74
CA LEU A 53 1.83 -10.71 14.91
C LEU A 53 1.31 -11.24 13.56
N MET A 54 1.26 -10.36 12.55
CA MET A 54 0.83 -10.72 11.20
C MET A 54 1.78 -11.72 10.56
N LYS A 55 3.09 -11.46 10.66
CA LYS A 55 4.13 -12.36 10.14
C LYS A 55 4.02 -13.74 10.78
N GLU A 56 3.91 -13.81 12.10
CA GLU A 56 3.74 -15.08 12.79
C GLU A 56 2.49 -15.82 12.30
N ARG A 57 1.32 -15.14 12.26
CA ARG A 57 0.07 -15.77 11.83
C ARG A 57 0.19 -16.34 10.42
N LEU A 58 0.71 -15.56 9.47
CA LEU A 58 0.82 -15.93 8.05
C LEU A 58 1.78 -17.11 7.79
N THR A 59 2.70 -17.41 8.71
CA THR A 59 3.60 -18.57 8.56
C THR A 59 2.98 -19.90 8.96
N ARG A 60 1.81 -19.90 9.59
CA ARG A 60 1.19 -21.13 10.10
C ARG A 60 0.57 -21.95 8.94
N PRO A 61 0.66 -23.29 8.96
CA PRO A 61 0.16 -24.13 7.85
C PRO A 61 -1.32 -23.97 7.53
N ASP A 62 -2.13 -23.62 8.53
CA ASP A 62 -3.58 -23.43 8.38
C ASP A 62 -3.95 -22.15 7.61
N MET A 63 -3.03 -21.20 7.45
CA MET A 63 -3.32 -19.94 6.74
C MET A 63 -3.39 -20.07 5.22
N ASN A 64 -2.80 -21.12 4.64
CA ASN A 64 -2.81 -21.34 3.19
C ASN A 64 -3.96 -22.26 2.74
N TYR A 65 -4.89 -22.60 3.65
CA TYR A 65 -6.06 -23.40 3.31
C TYR A 65 -7.16 -22.52 2.72
N LEU A 66 -7.57 -22.84 1.50
CA LEU A 66 -8.69 -22.22 0.81
C LEU A 66 -9.70 -23.30 0.42
N GLU A 67 -10.95 -23.15 0.86
CA GLU A 67 -12.02 -24.05 0.43
C GLU A 67 -12.30 -23.90 -1.06
N PRO A 68 -12.53 -24.99 -1.82
CA PRO A 68 -12.79 -24.90 -3.26
C PRO A 68 -13.96 -23.98 -3.63
N SER A 69 -14.98 -23.89 -2.79
CA SER A 69 -16.14 -23.00 -2.95
C SER A 69 -15.77 -21.52 -2.97
N LEU A 70 -14.63 -21.13 -2.39
CA LEU A 70 -14.14 -19.76 -2.38
C LEU A 70 -13.52 -19.33 -3.72
N LEU A 71 -13.16 -20.29 -4.59
CA LEU A 71 -12.63 -19.98 -5.91
C LEU A 71 -13.68 -19.35 -6.84
N ASP A 72 -14.95 -19.73 -6.65
CA ASP A 72 -16.10 -19.23 -7.43
C ASP A 72 -16.99 -18.29 -6.59
N TYR A 73 -16.42 -17.64 -5.57
CA TYR A 73 -17.17 -16.79 -4.67
C TYR A 73 -17.66 -15.51 -5.36
N ASN A 74 -18.97 -15.44 -5.65
CA ASN A 74 -19.58 -14.37 -6.44
C ASN A 74 -20.48 -13.41 -5.63
N ASN A 75 -20.59 -13.60 -4.31
CA ASN A 75 -21.47 -12.80 -3.48
C ASN A 75 -20.79 -11.50 -3.02
N THR A 76 -21.34 -10.37 -3.44
CA THR A 76 -20.78 -9.04 -3.19
C THR A 76 -20.90 -8.57 -1.73
N ALA A 77 -21.73 -9.21 -0.91
CA ALA A 77 -21.86 -8.88 0.51
C ALA A 77 -20.71 -9.45 1.38
N GLY A 78 -19.84 -10.31 0.82
CA GLY A 78 -18.77 -10.96 1.56
C GLY A 78 -19.21 -12.23 2.31
N ILE A 79 -18.22 -13.02 2.73
CA ILE A 79 -18.44 -14.37 3.29
C ILE A 79 -19.27 -14.26 4.56
N LYS A 80 -20.48 -14.85 4.55
CA LYS A 80 -21.35 -14.89 5.73
C LYS A 80 -20.84 -15.97 6.68
N ARG A 81 -20.65 -15.60 7.94
CA ARG A 81 -20.32 -16.53 9.03
C ARG A 81 -21.57 -17.21 9.56
#